data_AF-A0A949H9F8-F1
#
_entry.id   AF-A0A949H9F8-F1
#
_cell.length_a   1.000
_cell.length_b   1.000
_cell.length_c   1.000
_cell.angle_alpha   90.00
_cell.angle_beta   90.00
_cell.angle_gamma   90.00
#
_symmetry.space_group_name_H-M   'P 1'
#
loop_
_entity.id
_entity.type
_entity.pdbx_description
1 polymer ?
#
loop_
_entity_poly.entity_id
_entity_poly.type
_entity_poly.pdbx_seq_one_letter_code
_entity_poly.pdbx_strand_id
1 'polypeptide(L)'
;MGDPLSRRSVLAGLGAAGILVAAAELPVATSAGASSPPVPAPPQILLSRLRTRRLHDDDGCTVGHVTTGSVVDAADAPIGSFTATELGGGMLVHEFIVGESMMLGMGSGSRFAVVGAVGVFAGLTGGYVVTTEPDLSGTTASGRVRFI
;
A
#
# COMPACT_ATOMS: atom_id res chain seq x y z
N MET A 1 9.14 -6.44 -41.00
CA MET A 1 8.64 -5.05 -40.96
C MET A 1 7.15 -5.11 -40.68
N GLY A 2 6.75 -4.82 -39.44
CA GLY A 2 5.35 -4.77 -39.03
C GLY A 2 4.97 -3.32 -38.72
N ASP A 3 3.84 -2.88 -39.28
CA ASP A 3 3.36 -1.50 -39.37
C ASP A 3 3.31 -0.76 -38.01
N PRO A 4 3.88 0.46 -37.89
CA PRO A 4 3.92 1.22 -36.63
C PRO A 4 2.57 1.88 -36.26
N LEU A 5 1.51 1.68 -37.04
CA LEU A 5 0.20 2.30 -36.82
C LEU A 5 -0.74 1.48 -35.92
N SER A 6 -0.45 0.21 -35.63
CA SER A 6 -1.29 -0.65 -34.77
C SER A 6 -1.12 -0.38 -33.25
N ARG A 7 -0.10 0.36 -32.83
CA ARG A 7 0.18 0.63 -31.39
C ARG A 7 -0.45 1.93 -30.88
N ARG A 8 -0.94 2.80 -31.76
CA ARG A 8 -1.59 4.07 -31.38
C ARG A 8 -3.07 3.93 -31.03
N SER A 9 -3.72 2.83 -31.41
CA SER A 9 -5.14 2.59 -31.16
C SER A 9 -5.44 2.02 -29.77
N VAL A 10 -4.45 1.46 -29.08
CA VAL A 10 -4.61 0.92 -27.71
C VAL A 10 -4.40 2.02 -26.64
N LEU A 11 -3.69 3.10 -26.98
CA LEU A 11 -3.47 4.25 -26.09
C LEU A 11 -4.64 5.24 -26.06
N ALA A 12 -5.61 5.14 -26.97
CA ALA A 12 -6.82 5.97 -26.94
C ALA A 12 -7.96 5.35 -26.12
N GLY A 13 -7.90 4.05 -25.81
CA GLY A 13 -8.92 3.32 -25.03
C GLY A 13 -8.65 3.27 -23.52
N LEU A 14 -7.47 3.70 -23.06
CA LEU A 14 -7.06 3.70 -21.65
C LEU A 14 -6.92 5.11 -21.04
N GLY A 15 -7.33 6.14 -21.78
CA GLY A 15 -7.44 7.53 -21.31
C GLY A 15 -8.84 7.96 -20.87
N ALA A 16 -9.84 7.06 -20.89
CA ALA A 16 -11.25 7.40 -20.65
C ALA A 16 -11.87 6.74 -19.39
N ALA A 17 -11.09 5.97 -18.62
CA ALA A 17 -11.54 5.41 -17.34
C ALA A 17 -10.73 5.90 -16.13
N GLY A 18 -9.75 6.78 -16.35
CA GLY A 18 -8.96 7.41 -15.30
C GLY A 18 -9.17 8.92 -15.34
N ILE A 19 -9.51 9.51 -14.19
CA ILE A 19 -9.74 10.94 -13.94
C ILE A 19 -11.19 11.39 -14.21
N LEU A 20 -12.07 11.10 -13.25
CA LEU A 20 -13.13 12.03 -12.84
C LEU A 20 -12.71 12.69 -11.53
N VAL A 21 -11.70 13.55 -11.63
CA VAL A 21 -11.50 14.67 -10.70
C VAL A 21 -11.31 15.90 -11.55
N ALA A 22 -12.43 16.46 -12.00
CA ALA A 22 -12.51 17.84 -12.43
C ALA A 22 -13.88 18.37 -11.98
N ALA A 23 -13.81 19.48 -11.26
CA ALA A 23 -14.92 20.21 -10.69
C ALA A 23 -16.08 20.36 -11.69
N ALA A 24 -17.23 19.78 -11.34
CA ALA A 24 -18.49 20.26 -11.87
C ALA A 24 -18.93 21.41 -10.96
N GLU A 25 -18.63 22.65 -11.33
CA GLU A 25 -19.54 23.75 -10.98
C GLU A 25 -20.86 23.45 -11.69
N LEU A 26 -21.71 22.69 -11.02
CA LEU A 26 -23.07 22.41 -11.45
C LEU A 26 -23.90 23.69 -11.31
N PRO A 27 -24.77 24.00 -12.28
CA PRO A 27 -25.76 25.05 -12.12
C PRO A 27 -26.59 24.75 -10.85
N VAL A 28 -26.86 25.78 -10.04
CA VAL A 28 -27.70 25.69 -8.85
C VAL A 28 -29.10 25.24 -9.28
N ALA A 29 -29.31 23.92 -9.34
CA ALA A 29 -30.60 23.29 -9.28
C ALA A 29 -30.81 22.92 -7.81
N THR A 30 -31.56 23.77 -7.11
CA THR A 30 -32.09 23.48 -5.78
C THR A 30 -32.93 22.22 -5.84
N SER A 31 -32.36 21.08 -5.44
CA SER A 31 -33.12 19.90 -5.06
C SER A 31 -32.57 19.36 -3.75
N ALA A 32 -33.42 19.42 -2.74
CA ALA A 32 -33.19 19.00 -1.37
C ALA A 32 -32.70 17.54 -1.27
N GLY A 33 -31.75 17.29 -0.36
CA GLY A 33 -31.75 16.08 0.44
C GLY A 33 -31.02 14.83 -0.08
N ALA A 34 -30.09 14.92 -1.03
CA ALA A 34 -29.20 13.78 -1.30
C ALA A 34 -28.04 13.77 -0.30
N SER A 35 -28.14 12.97 0.76
CA SER A 35 -26.97 12.65 1.58
C SER A 35 -25.97 11.93 0.69
N SER A 36 -24.79 12.54 0.45
CA SER A 36 -23.69 11.88 -0.24
C SER A 36 -23.49 10.48 0.38
N PRO A 37 -23.36 9.42 -0.43
CA PRO A 37 -23.06 8.10 0.12
C PRO A 37 -21.78 8.22 0.98
N PRO A 38 -21.72 7.55 2.14
CA PRO A 38 -20.55 7.63 3.00
C PRO A 38 -19.33 7.22 2.19
N VAL A 39 -18.31 8.10 2.16
CA VAL A 39 -17.01 7.77 1.61
C VAL A 39 -16.53 6.52 2.35
N PRO A 40 -16.26 5.39 1.67
CA PRO A 40 -15.80 4.19 2.34
C PRO A 40 -14.52 4.51 3.09
N ALA A 41 -14.48 4.13 4.37
CA ALA A 41 -13.26 4.27 5.16
C ALA A 41 -12.12 3.54 4.43
N PRO A 42 -10.91 4.11 4.39
CA PRO A 42 -9.81 3.46 3.72
C PRO A 42 -9.57 2.07 4.34
N PRO A 43 -9.22 1.07 3.51
CA PRO A 43 -9.08 -0.30 3.97
C PRO A 43 -8.03 -0.39 5.08
N GLN A 44 -8.30 -1.16 6.13
CA GLN A 44 -7.32 -1.44 7.17
C GLN A 44 -6.55 -2.72 6.81
N ILE A 45 -5.23 -2.69 6.89
CA ILE A 45 -4.40 -3.88 6.73
C ILE A 45 -3.89 -4.32 8.10
N LEU A 46 -4.10 -5.59 8.43
CA LEU A 46 -3.60 -6.21 9.66
C LEU A 46 -2.36 -7.04 9.37
N LEU A 47 -1.37 -6.94 10.24
CA LEU A 47 -0.10 -7.64 10.15
C LEU A 47 0.07 -8.57 11.34
N SER A 48 0.51 -9.79 11.09
CA SER A 48 0.84 -10.75 12.15
C SER A 48 2.15 -11.46 11.86
N ARG A 49 2.71 -12.06 12.92
CA ARG A 49 3.94 -12.87 12.88
C ARG A 49 5.12 -12.10 12.29
N LEU A 50 5.26 -10.82 12.66
CA LEU A 50 6.39 -10.00 12.25
C LEU A 50 7.70 -10.57 12.79
N ARG A 51 8.72 -10.66 11.93
CA ARG A 51 10.05 -11.17 12.24
C ARG A 51 11.09 -10.33 11.54
N THR A 52 12.02 -9.75 12.30
CA THR A 52 13.14 -8.97 11.78
C THR A 52 14.40 -9.82 11.72
N ARG A 53 15.09 -9.80 10.58
CA ARG A 53 16.39 -10.44 10.37
C ARG A 53 17.41 -9.40 9.98
N ARG A 54 18.65 -9.59 10.43
CA ARG A 54 19.80 -8.80 9.99
C ARG A 54 20.29 -9.34 8.65
N LEU A 55 20.61 -8.42 7.75
CA LEU A 55 21.33 -8.72 6.52
C LEU A 55 22.81 -8.50 6.78
N HIS A 56 23.62 -9.44 6.32
CA HIS A 56 25.07 -9.38 6.43
C HIS A 56 25.69 -9.36 5.03
N ASP A 57 26.76 -8.61 4.85
CA ASP A 57 27.61 -8.71 3.66
C ASP A 57 28.54 -9.93 3.73
N ASP A 58 29.38 -10.09 2.70
CA ASP A 58 30.34 -11.20 2.60
C ASP A 58 31.41 -11.16 3.70
N ASP A 59 31.64 -9.99 4.32
CA ASP A 59 32.55 -9.79 5.44
C ASP A 59 31.88 -10.05 6.80
N GLY A 60 30.59 -10.40 6.81
CA GLY A 60 29.79 -10.65 8.01
C GLY A 60 29.29 -9.36 8.70
N CYS A 61 29.57 -8.19 8.13
CA CYS A 61 29.11 -6.91 8.65
C CYS A 61 27.62 -6.71 8.39
N THR A 62 26.88 -6.16 9.37
CA THR A 62 25.44 -5.91 9.20
C THR A 62 25.23 -4.73 8.26
N VAL A 63 24.61 -5.00 7.12
CA VAL A 63 24.31 -3.99 6.08
C VAL A 63 22.86 -3.53 6.07
N GLY A 64 21.99 -4.16 6.87
CA GLY A 64 20.61 -3.72 7.02
C GLY A 64 19.73 -4.70 7.78
N HIS A 65 18.44 -4.43 7.77
CA HIS A 65 17.41 -5.26 8.38
C HIS A 65 16.25 -5.47 7.41
N VAL A 66 15.67 -6.67 7.46
CA VAL A 66 14.43 -6.99 6.77
C VAL A 66 13.43 -7.52 7.77
N THR A 67 12.25 -6.94 7.81
CA THR A 67 11.12 -7.42 8.60
C THR A 67 10.10 -8.08 7.68
N THR A 68 9.76 -9.34 7.95
CA THR A 68 8.75 -10.09 7.18
C THR A 68 7.58 -10.46 8.08
N GLY A 69 6.38 -10.57 7.51
CA GLY A 69 5.22 -11.12 8.21
C GLY A 69 4.08 -11.47 7.27
N SER A 70 2.94 -11.81 7.86
CA SER A 70 1.72 -12.12 7.12
C SER A 70 0.79 -10.91 7.14
N VAL A 71 0.12 -10.67 6.01
CA VAL A 71 -1.11 -9.87 5.99
C VAL A 71 -2.26 -10.81 6.32
N VAL A 72 -3.08 -10.42 7.30
CA VAL A 72 -4.19 -11.25 7.78
C VAL A 72 -5.53 -10.52 7.65
N ASP A 73 -6.60 -11.31 7.57
CA ASP A 73 -7.96 -10.79 7.69
C ASP A 73 -8.36 -10.57 9.17
N ALA A 74 -9.63 -10.21 9.39
CA ALA A 74 -10.16 -9.96 10.74
C ALA A 74 -10.23 -11.23 11.63
N ALA A 75 -10.16 -12.42 11.04
CA ALA A 75 -10.14 -13.70 11.74
C ALA A 75 -8.71 -14.24 11.95
N ASP A 76 -7.68 -13.43 11.67
CA ASP A 76 -6.25 -13.80 11.68
C ASP A 76 -5.88 -14.89 10.66
N ALA A 77 -6.71 -15.08 9.62
CA ALA A 77 -6.35 -15.96 8.51
C ALA A 77 -5.38 -15.24 7.56
N PRO A 78 -4.28 -15.89 7.13
CA PRO A 78 -3.33 -15.28 6.22
C PRO A 78 -3.93 -15.10 4.82
N ILE A 79 -3.94 -13.86 4.34
CA ILE A 79 -4.43 -13.47 3.01
C ILE A 79 -3.33 -12.90 2.13
N GLY A 80 -2.11 -12.81 2.65
CA GLY A 80 -1.00 -12.14 1.99
C GLY A 80 0.29 -12.10 2.80
N SER A 81 1.25 -11.35 2.29
CA SER A 81 2.57 -11.19 2.89
C SER A 81 2.99 -9.73 2.97
N PHE A 82 3.84 -9.46 3.95
CA PHE A 82 4.42 -8.15 4.19
C PHE A 82 5.94 -8.27 4.30
N THR A 83 6.65 -7.37 3.64
CA THR A 83 8.10 -7.22 3.74
C THR A 83 8.44 -5.75 3.94
N ALA A 84 9.27 -5.43 4.94
CA ALA A 84 9.86 -4.12 5.13
C ALA A 84 11.38 -4.23 5.08
N THR A 85 12.00 -3.47 4.18
CA THR A 85 13.45 -3.46 3.97
C THR A 85 14.01 -2.09 4.33
N GLU A 86 15.05 -2.07 5.16
CA GLU A 86 15.79 -0.85 5.47
C GLU A 86 16.80 -0.54 4.35
N LEU A 87 16.73 0.67 3.79
CA LEU A 87 17.59 1.14 2.70
C LEU A 87 18.74 2.05 3.19
N GLY A 88 18.84 2.30 4.49
CA GLY A 88 19.82 3.20 5.12
C GLY A 88 19.22 4.55 5.54
N GLY A 89 19.85 5.21 6.52
CA GLY A 89 19.37 6.49 7.07
C GLY A 89 18.01 6.40 7.77
N GLY A 90 17.59 5.20 8.20
CA GLY A 90 16.27 4.94 8.79
C GLY A 90 15.12 4.92 7.76
N MET A 91 15.43 4.92 6.46
CA MET A 91 14.45 4.79 5.39
C MET A 91 14.05 3.32 5.22
N LEU A 92 12.76 3.10 5.06
CA LEU A 92 12.13 1.79 4.93
C LEU A 92 11.29 1.75 3.65
N VAL A 93 11.40 0.65 2.92
CA VAL A 93 10.46 0.27 1.85
C VAL A 93 9.59 -0.86 2.34
N HIS A 94 8.29 -0.68 2.25
CA HIS A 94 7.30 -1.69 2.58
C HIS A 94 6.68 -2.25 1.30
N GLU A 95 6.56 -3.56 1.24
CA GLU A 95 5.85 -4.30 0.21
C GLU A 95 4.72 -5.07 0.88
N PHE A 96 3.51 -4.88 0.39
CA PHE A 96 2.33 -5.62 0.80
C PHE A 96 1.79 -6.37 -0.41
N ILE A 97 1.60 -7.67 -0.25
CA ILE A 97 0.96 -8.53 -1.25
C ILE A 97 -0.31 -9.09 -0.60
N VAL A 98 -1.46 -8.93 -1.25
CA VAL A 98 -2.76 -9.45 -0.78
C VAL A 98 -3.47 -10.10 -1.96
N GLY A 99 -3.57 -11.44 -1.95
CA GLY A 99 -3.95 -12.19 -3.14
C GLY A 99 -3.06 -11.83 -4.33
N GLU A 100 -3.67 -11.33 -5.41
CA GLU A 100 -2.97 -10.87 -6.62
C GLU A 100 -2.65 -9.37 -6.63
N SER A 101 -2.90 -8.67 -5.52
CA SER A 101 -2.73 -7.21 -5.41
C SER A 101 -1.41 -6.86 -4.72
N MET A 102 -0.79 -5.76 -5.13
CA MET A 102 0.48 -5.29 -4.55
C MET A 102 0.43 -3.81 -4.25
N MET A 103 1.00 -3.44 -3.10
CA MET A 103 1.18 -2.07 -2.67
C MET A 103 2.59 -1.86 -2.17
N LEU A 104 3.19 -0.74 -2.58
CA LEU A 104 4.52 -0.33 -2.15
C LEU A 104 4.39 0.94 -1.31
N GLY A 105 5.10 0.97 -0.19
CA GLY A 105 5.24 2.16 0.63
C GLY A 105 6.70 2.50 0.88
N MET A 106 6.99 3.79 1.05
CA MET A 106 8.32 4.26 1.39
C MET A 106 8.22 5.35 2.45
N GLY A 107 9.06 5.27 3.47
CA GLY A 107 8.97 6.19 4.60
C GLY A 107 10.03 5.97 5.65
N SER A 108 9.83 6.55 6.81
CA SER A 108 10.70 6.39 7.97
C SER A 108 9.89 6.40 9.26
N GLY A 109 10.37 5.65 10.25
CA GLY A 109 9.66 5.45 11.51
C GLY A 109 8.29 4.81 11.29
N SER A 110 7.22 5.56 11.54
CA SER A 110 5.84 5.06 11.47
C SER A 110 5.02 5.62 10.31
N ARG A 111 5.56 6.51 9.47
CA ARG A 111 4.82 7.20 8.40
C ARG A 111 5.41 6.90 7.03
N PHE A 112 4.53 6.59 6.09
CA PHE A 112 4.93 6.11 4.77
C PHE A 112 4.07 6.76 3.70
N ALA A 113 4.71 7.21 2.62
CA ALA A 113 4.02 7.46 1.36
C ALA A 113 3.72 6.12 0.69
N VAL A 114 2.63 6.04 -0.05
CA VAL A 114 2.17 4.80 -0.67
C VAL A 114 1.82 4.97 -2.13
N VAL A 115 2.17 3.96 -2.91
CA VAL A 115 1.75 3.77 -4.30
C VAL A 115 1.27 2.33 -4.44
N GLY A 116 -0.01 2.16 -4.73
CA GLY A 116 -0.58 0.87 -5.06
C GLY A 116 -0.28 0.50 -6.51
N ALA A 117 0.36 -0.66 -6.69
CA ALA A 117 0.96 -1.04 -7.97
C ALA A 117 -0.01 -1.84 -8.85
N VAL A 118 -0.70 -2.84 -8.27
CA VAL A 118 -1.61 -3.74 -9.02
C VAL A 118 -2.80 -4.19 -8.17
N GLY A 119 -3.83 -4.71 -8.85
CA GLY A 119 -5.02 -5.31 -8.23
C GLY A 119 -5.87 -4.27 -7.49
N VAL A 120 -6.37 -4.62 -6.31
CA VAL A 120 -7.27 -3.77 -5.51
C VAL A 120 -6.60 -2.48 -5.01
N PHE A 121 -5.27 -2.41 -5.06
CA PHE A 121 -4.51 -1.22 -4.70
C PHE A 121 -4.18 -0.34 -5.91
N ALA A 122 -4.44 -0.76 -7.14
CA ALA A 122 -4.05 -0.01 -8.34
C ALA A 122 -4.58 1.43 -8.30
N GLY A 123 -3.69 2.41 -8.45
CA GLY A 123 -4.03 3.84 -8.45
C GLY A 123 -4.16 4.46 -7.04
N LEU A 124 -3.98 3.67 -5.97
CA LEU A 124 -3.91 4.21 -4.62
C LEU A 124 -2.63 5.03 -4.45
N THR A 125 -2.78 6.30 -4.08
CA THR A 125 -1.67 7.19 -3.73
C THR A 125 -2.01 7.98 -2.48
N GLY A 126 -1.08 8.15 -1.55
CA GLY A 126 -1.32 8.91 -0.32
C GLY A 126 -0.30 8.59 0.75
N GLY A 127 -0.73 8.60 2.01
CA GLY A 127 0.08 8.17 3.13
C GLY A 127 -0.59 7.05 3.95
N TYR A 128 0.21 6.33 4.73
CA TYR A 128 -0.30 5.52 5.83
C TYR A 128 0.63 5.57 7.04
N VAL A 129 0.06 5.18 8.18
CA VAL A 129 0.76 4.98 9.44
C VAL A 129 0.78 3.51 9.79
N VAL A 130 1.93 3.00 10.22
CA VAL A 130 2.05 1.66 10.81
C VAL A 130 2.17 1.77 12.31
N THR A 131 1.28 1.10 13.02
CA THR A 131 1.37 0.89 14.46
C THR A 131 1.67 -0.57 14.73
N THR A 132 2.76 -0.85 15.43
CA THR A 132 3.18 -2.21 15.79
C THR A 132 2.91 -2.49 17.26
N GLU A 133 2.50 -3.71 17.56
CA GLU A 133 2.29 -4.18 18.93
C GLU A 133 3.35 -5.24 19.28
N PRO A 134 4.05 -5.08 20.41
CA PRO A 134 4.98 -6.09 20.89
C PRO A 134 4.24 -7.28 21.50
N ASP A 135 4.83 -8.47 21.40
CA ASP A 135 4.39 -9.64 22.16
C ASP A 135 4.81 -9.57 23.64
N LEU A 136 4.48 -10.61 24.41
CA LEU A 136 4.85 -10.75 25.82
C LEU A 136 6.36 -10.74 26.08
N SER A 137 7.18 -10.98 25.04
CA SER A 137 8.65 -10.90 25.13
C SER A 137 9.19 -9.50 24.82
N GLY A 138 8.32 -8.55 24.47
CA GLY A 138 8.70 -7.21 24.04
C GLY A 138 9.11 -7.12 22.57
N THR A 139 8.99 -8.22 21.81
CA THR A 139 9.36 -8.27 20.39
C THR A 139 8.17 -7.84 19.54
N THR A 140 8.35 -6.95 18.56
CA THR A 140 7.29 -6.61 17.60
C THR A 140 6.73 -7.87 16.94
N ALA A 141 5.46 -8.16 17.17
CA ALA A 141 4.84 -9.41 16.72
C ALA A 141 3.67 -9.20 15.77
N SER A 142 2.95 -8.09 15.92
CA SER A 142 1.81 -7.72 15.07
C SER A 142 1.81 -6.23 14.77
N GLY A 143 0.95 -5.82 13.86
CA GLY A 143 0.77 -4.42 13.55
C GLY A 143 -0.47 -4.14 12.73
N ARG A 144 -0.69 -2.85 12.49
CA ARG A 144 -1.86 -2.32 11.79
C ARG A 144 -1.44 -1.15 10.92
N VAL A 145 -1.94 -1.16 9.70
CA VAL A 145 -1.75 -0.09 8.73
C VAL A 145 -3.04 0.72 8.63
N ARG A 146 -2.92 2.04 8.74
CA ARG A 146 -4.03 2.98 8.58
C ARG A 146 -3.65 4.07 7.59
N PHE A 147 -4.39 4.18 6.50
CA PHE A 147 -4.20 5.25 5.52
C PHE A 147 -4.66 6.60 6.07
N ILE A 148 -4.01 7.68 5.62
CA ILE A 148 -4.20 9.07 6.04
C ILE A 148 -4.40 10.01 4.85
#